data_AF-A0A933XVF0-F1
#
_entry.id   AF-A0A933XVF0-F1
#
_cell.length_a   1.000
_cell.length_b   1.000
_cell.length_c   1.000
_cell.angle_alpha   90.00
_cell.angle_beta   90.00
_cell.angle_gamma   90.00
#
_symmetry.space_group_name_H-M   'P 1'
#
loop_
_entity.id
_entity.type
_entity.pdbx_description
1 polymer ?
#
loop_
_entity_poly.entity_id
_entity_poly.type
_entity_poly.pdbx_seq_one_letter_code
_entity_poly.pdbx_strand_id
1 'polypeptide(L)'
;MTFLECKASRLCGNAGTRCTPKTSLRHYEVKKTARPNVTAEVVRETRENLNLSRGVFARQLGVSPRTLEKWEQGAAKPNDPAATLILLVRKYPDTLGRLSKLFAPAR
;
A
#
# COMPACT_ATOMS: atom_id res chain seq x y z
N MET A 1 3.08 -12.12 21.65
CA MET A 1 1.73 -11.96 22.21
C MET A 1 0.82 -12.94 21.50
N THR A 2 0.57 -14.04 22.19
CA THR A 2 -0.31 -15.15 21.81
C THR A 2 -1.71 -14.64 21.50
N PHE A 3 -2.18 -14.80 20.27
CA PHE A 3 -3.62 -14.77 20.02
C PHE A 3 -4.14 -16.19 20.20
N LEU A 4 -4.72 -16.38 21.38
CA LEU A 4 -5.53 -17.52 21.76
C LEU A 4 -6.62 -17.77 20.72
N GLU A 5 -6.75 -19.06 20.40
CA GLU A 5 -7.89 -19.78 19.85
C GLU A 5 -9.18 -19.00 19.59
N CYS A 6 -9.65 -19.09 18.35
CA CYS A 6 -11.06 -19.01 18.03
C CYS A 6 -11.78 -20.15 18.75
N LYS A 7 -12.33 -19.89 19.94
CA LYS A 7 -13.30 -20.79 20.56
C LYS A 7 -14.54 -20.81 19.69
N ALA A 8 -14.69 -21.91 18.96
CA ALA A 8 -15.95 -22.37 18.41
C ALA A 8 -16.96 -22.62 19.55
N SER A 9 -17.59 -21.56 20.05
CA SER A 9 -18.66 -21.67 21.04
C SER A 9 -19.99 -21.85 20.31
N ARG A 10 -20.44 -23.11 20.33
CA ARG A 10 -21.77 -23.63 19.99
C ARG A 10 -22.90 -22.64 20.25
N LEU A 11 -23.60 -22.27 19.17
CA LEU A 11 -25.05 -22.06 19.20
C LEU A 11 -25.63 -22.63 17.90
N CYS A 12 -25.84 -23.94 17.87
CA CYS A 12 -26.80 -24.56 16.96
C CYS A 12 -27.96 -25.03 17.83
N GLY A 13 -28.93 -24.13 18.01
CA GLY A 13 -30.25 -24.48 18.54
C GLY A 13 -31.05 -25.28 17.52
N ASN A 14 -31.97 -26.09 18.03
CA ASN A 14 -32.76 -27.10 17.33
C ASN A 14 -33.32 -26.72 15.94
N ALA A 15 -33.39 -27.77 15.10
CA ALA A 15 -34.22 -27.95 13.90
C ALA A 15 -33.92 -27.09 12.66
N GLY A 16 -33.54 -27.77 11.57
CA GLY A 16 -33.98 -27.39 10.22
C GLY A 16 -33.09 -26.53 9.34
N THR A 17 -31.88 -26.15 9.73
CA THR A 17 -30.97 -25.39 8.84
C THR A 17 -29.83 -26.26 8.34
N ARG A 18 -29.83 -26.57 7.03
CA ARG A 18 -28.65 -27.12 6.35
C ARG A 18 -27.60 -26.01 6.35
N CYS A 19 -26.72 -26.03 7.35
CA CYS A 19 -25.61 -25.12 7.47
C CYS A 19 -24.74 -25.23 6.21
N THR A 20 -24.46 -24.09 5.58
CA THR A 20 -23.51 -24.01 4.48
C THR A 20 -22.14 -24.53 4.94
N PRO A 21 -21.33 -25.12 4.04
CA PRO A 21 -19.99 -25.54 4.40
C PRO A 21 -19.21 -24.31 4.86
N LYS A 22 -18.62 -24.39 6.05
CA LYS A 22 -17.63 -23.43 6.52
C LYS A 22 -16.44 -23.55 5.57
N THR A 23 -16.38 -22.71 4.54
CA THR A 23 -15.22 -22.64 3.66
C THR A 23 -14.03 -22.20 4.51
N SER A 24 -13.19 -23.16 4.91
CA SER A 24 -11.95 -22.86 5.63
C SER A 24 -11.02 -22.13 4.68
N LEU A 25 -10.72 -20.86 4.97
CA LEU A 25 -9.69 -20.13 4.25
C LEU A 25 -8.34 -20.83 4.49
N ARG A 26 -7.42 -20.73 3.52
CA ARG A 26 -6.05 -21.22 3.70
C ARG A 26 -5.32 -20.28 4.65
N HIS A 27 -4.74 -20.82 5.72
CA HIS A 27 -3.87 -20.06 6.62
C HIS A 27 -2.43 -20.15 6.11
N TYR A 28 -1.75 -19.01 6.04
CA TYR A 28 -0.34 -18.93 5.70
C TYR A 28 0.38 -18.06 6.72
N GLU A 29 1.53 -18.53 7.19
CA GLU A 29 2.40 -17.74 8.05
C GLU A 29 3.15 -16.71 7.21
N VAL A 30 2.94 -15.42 7.51
CA VAL A 30 3.70 -14.33 6.88
C VAL A 30 4.77 -13.86 7.84
N LYS A 31 6.04 -14.09 7.47
CA LYS A 31 7.16 -13.46 8.17
C LYS A 31 7.11 -11.95 7.94
N LYS A 32 7.02 -11.16 9.01
CA LYS A 32 7.14 -9.70 8.92
C LYS A 32 8.54 -9.34 8.41
N THR A 33 8.61 -8.70 7.26
CA THR A 33 9.84 -8.12 6.71
C THR A 33 10.05 -6.70 7.23
N ALA A 34 11.31 -6.26 7.27
CA ALA A 34 11.64 -4.88 7.62
C ALA A 34 11.02 -3.90 6.59
N ARG A 35 10.60 -2.74 7.08
CA ARG A 35 9.97 -1.71 6.25
C ARG A 35 11.05 -0.95 5.45
N PRO A 36 10.76 -0.56 4.20
CA PRO A 36 11.71 0.22 3.43
C PRO A 36 11.89 1.61 4.04
N ASN A 37 13.15 1.99 4.26
CA ASN A 37 13.49 3.37 4.60
C ASN A 37 13.78 4.12 3.31
N VAL A 38 13.03 5.20 3.07
CA VAL A 38 13.17 6.05 1.88
C VAL A 38 13.61 7.43 2.33
N THR A 39 14.80 7.86 1.88
CA THR A 39 15.34 9.19 2.17
C THR A 39 14.81 10.23 1.20
N ALA A 40 14.98 11.51 1.53
CA ALA A 40 14.55 12.63 0.70
C ALA A 40 15.21 12.60 -0.70
N GLU A 41 16.49 12.22 -0.74
CA GLU A 41 17.29 12.08 -1.96
C GLU A 41 16.69 11.00 -2.87
N VAL A 42 16.34 9.83 -2.31
CA VAL A 42 15.72 8.75 -3.09
C VAL A 42 14.41 9.19 -3.72
N VAL A 43 13.58 9.96 -3.00
CA VAL A 43 12.33 10.51 -3.56
C VAL A 43 12.62 11.44 -4.73
N ARG A 44 13.54 12.39 -4.53
CA ARG A 44 13.92 13.40 -5.53
C ARG A 44 14.49 12.75 -6.79
N GLU A 45 15.48 11.87 -6.63
CA GLU A 45 16.10 11.12 -7.74
C GLU A 45 15.07 10.30 -8.51
N THR A 46 14.15 9.63 -7.81
CA THR A 46 13.13 8.81 -8.46
C THR A 46 12.25 9.68 -9.38
N ARG A 47 11.85 10.87 -8.93
CA ARG A 47 11.08 11.81 -9.75
C ARG A 47 11.90 12.32 -10.95
N GLU A 48 13.16 12.70 -10.71
CA GLU A 48 14.03 13.29 -11.72
C GLU A 48 14.42 12.29 -12.81
N ASN A 49 14.69 11.04 -12.45
CA ASN A 49 14.95 9.94 -13.39
C ASN A 49 13.75 9.62 -14.29
N LEU A 50 12.53 9.99 -13.87
CA LEU A 50 11.31 9.86 -14.67
C LEU A 50 10.99 11.13 -15.47
N ASN A 51 11.81 12.18 -15.35
CA ASN A 51 11.63 13.49 -15.98
C ASN A 51 10.26 14.12 -15.68
N LEU A 52 9.73 13.90 -14.46
CA LEU A 52 8.44 14.43 -14.05
C LEU A 52 8.60 15.70 -13.19
N SER A 53 7.68 16.64 -13.40
CA SER A 53 7.52 17.77 -12.47
C SER A 53 6.95 17.28 -11.13
N ARG A 54 7.22 18.02 -10.04
CA ARG A 54 6.71 17.67 -8.70
C ARG A 54 5.18 17.50 -8.69
N GLY A 55 4.46 18.41 -9.34
CA GLY A 55 2.99 18.35 -9.41
C GLY A 55 2.47 17.11 -10.12
N VAL A 56 3.08 16.75 -11.26
CA VAL A 56 2.68 15.55 -12.01
C VAL A 56 3.00 14.29 -11.22
N PHE A 57 4.20 14.18 -10.65
CA PHE A 57 4.58 13.02 -9.85
C PHE A 57 3.70 12.85 -8.61
N ALA A 58 3.42 13.94 -7.89
CA ALA A 58 2.52 13.92 -6.73
C ALA A 58 1.11 13.43 -7.12
N ARG A 59 0.55 13.95 -8.22
CA ARG A 59 -0.77 13.56 -8.72
C ARG A 59 -0.81 12.08 -9.12
N GLN A 60 0.23 11.57 -9.78
CA GLN A 60 0.35 10.16 -10.16
C GLN A 60 0.46 9.22 -8.95
N LEU A 61 1.12 9.67 -7.88
CA LEU A 61 1.19 8.94 -6.60
C LEU A 61 -0.05 9.11 -5.71
N GLY A 62 -1.00 9.98 -6.09
CA GLY A 62 -2.20 10.27 -5.30
C GLY A 62 -1.93 11.10 -4.04
N VAL A 63 -0.88 11.93 -4.02
CA VAL A 63 -0.52 12.81 -2.90
C VAL A 63 -0.54 14.28 -3.31
N SER A 64 -0.64 15.19 -2.33
CA SER A 64 -0.56 16.61 -2.63
C SER A 64 0.87 17.03 -3.02
N PRO A 65 1.05 18.02 -3.92
CA PRO A 65 2.38 18.55 -4.24
C PRO A 65 3.15 19.05 -3.01
N ARG A 66 2.43 19.64 -2.04
CA ARG A 66 3.00 20.10 -0.76
C ARG A 66 3.53 18.95 0.09
N THR A 67 2.86 17.80 0.06
CA THR A 67 3.33 16.59 0.76
C THR A 67 4.60 16.06 0.13
N LEU A 68 4.65 15.98 -1.21
CA LEU A 68 5.84 15.55 -1.94
C LEU A 68 7.02 16.49 -1.66
N GLU A 69 6.80 17.80 -1.66
CA GLU A 69 7.82 18.79 -1.36
C GLU A 69 8.43 18.58 0.04
N LYS A 70 7.60 18.37 1.07
CA LYS A 70 8.10 18.07 2.42
C LYS A 70 8.95 16.80 2.48
N TRP A 71 8.61 15.79 1.67
CA TRP A 71 9.41 14.56 1.57
C TRP A 71 10.75 14.83 0.89
N GLU A 72 10.76 15.54 -0.23
CA GLU A 72 11.99 15.93 -0.94
C GLU A 72 12.89 16.86 -0.13
N GLN A 73 12.33 17.62 0.82
CA GLN A 73 13.09 18.48 1.75
C GLN A 73 13.55 17.74 3.02
N GLY A 74 13.10 16.49 3.24
CA GLY A 74 13.37 15.76 4.48
C GLY A 74 12.61 16.29 5.71
N ALA A 75 11.73 17.27 5.53
CA ALA A 75 10.87 17.82 6.59
C ALA A 75 9.81 16.81 7.06
N ALA A 76 9.47 15.82 6.24
CA ALA A 76 8.63 14.69 6.58
C ALA A 76 9.12 13.41 5.89
N LYS A 77 8.75 12.25 6.43
CA LYS A 77 9.00 10.95 5.81
C LYS A 77 7.73 10.40 5.15
N PRO A 78 7.84 9.68 4.03
CA PRO A 78 6.70 8.98 3.45
C PRO A 78 6.20 7.86 4.38
N ASN A 79 4.89 7.65 4.41
CA ASN A 79 4.27 6.53 5.12
C ASN A 79 4.73 5.20 4.50
N ASP A 80 4.67 4.09 5.24
CA ASP A 80 5.16 2.79 4.74
C ASP A 80 4.59 2.37 3.38
N PRO A 81 3.28 2.55 3.08
CA PRO A 81 2.74 2.23 1.76
C PRO A 81 3.28 3.17 0.68
N ALA A 82 3.45 4.46 0.99
CA ALA A 82 4.00 5.44 0.05
C ALA A 82 5.49 5.19 -0.22
N ALA A 83 6.27 4.86 0.82
CA ALA A 83 7.67 4.45 0.70
C ALA A 83 7.82 3.22 -0.20
N THR A 84 6.96 2.21 0.02
CA THR A 84 6.91 1.01 -0.82
C THR A 84 6.57 1.36 -2.27
N LEU A 85 5.58 2.25 -2.48
CA LEU A 85 5.17 2.67 -3.81
C LEU A 85 6.26 3.45 -4.55
N ILE A 86 6.98 4.34 -3.86
CA ILE A 86 8.11 5.07 -4.43
C ILE A 86 9.21 4.11 -4.89
N LEU A 87 9.55 3.11 -4.06
CA LEU A 87 10.53 2.09 -4.44
C LEU A 87 10.03 1.20 -5.59
N LEU A 88 8.74 0.87 -5.61
CA LEU A 88 8.13 0.10 -6.69
C LEU A 88 8.22 0.85 -8.02
N VAL A 89 7.88 2.14 -8.02
CA VAL A 89 7.98 3.02 -9.19
C VAL A 89 9.43 3.19 -9.62
N ARG A 90 10.37 3.35 -8.68
CA ARG A 90 11.81 3.41 -8.98
C ARG A 90 12.31 2.15 -9.69
N LYS A 91 11.82 0.97 -9.27
CA LYS A 91 12.20 -0.32 -9.86
C LYS A 91 11.47 -0.61 -11.17
N TYR A 92 10.22 -0.20 -11.29
CA TYR A 92 9.33 -0.48 -12.41
C TYR A 92 8.60 0.82 -12.83
N PRO A 93 9.21 1.64 -13.71
CA PRO A 93 8.64 2.92 -14.16
C PRO A 93 7.24 2.83 -14.78
N ASP A 94 6.90 1.69 -15.40
CA ASP A 94 5.58 1.43 -15.99
C ASP A 94 4.45 1.42 -14.94
N THR A 95 4.79 1.29 -13.65
CA THR A 95 3.84 1.33 -12.53
C THR A 95 2.99 2.60 -12.54
N LEU A 96 3.55 3.77 -12.88
CA LEU A 96 2.77 5.01 -12.94
C LEU A 96 1.68 4.94 -14.03
N GLY A 97 1.99 4.35 -15.18
CA GLY A 97 1.02 4.11 -16.26
C GLY A 97 -0.03 3.07 -15.90
N ARG A 98 0.27 2.15 -14.97
CA ARG A 98 -0.71 1.20 -14.42
C ARG A 98 -1.63 1.91 -13.42
N LEU A 99 -1.06 2.71 -12.51
CA LEU A 99 -1.82 3.48 -11.53
C LEU A 99 -2.82 4.43 -12.19
N SER A 100 -2.42 5.13 -13.25
CA SER A 100 -3.30 6.05 -13.97
C SER A 100 -4.53 5.38 -14.59
N LYS A 101 -4.47 4.08 -14.89
CA LYS A 101 -5.62 3.30 -15.37
C LYS A 101 -6.59 2.92 -14.27
N LEU A 102 -6.14 2.91 -13.01
CA LEU A 102 -6.97 2.60 -11.84
C LEU A 102 -7.73 3.84 -11.36
N PHE A 103 -7.12 5.02 -11.49
CA PHE A 103 -7.73 6.29 -11.12
C PHE A 103 -8.40 6.92 -12.34
N ALA A 104 -9.74 6.97 -12.34
CA ALA A 104 -10.43 7.80 -13.32
C ALA A 104 -9.95 9.27 -13.17
N PRO A 105 -9.75 10.02 -14.26
CA PRO A 105 -9.43 11.43 -14.15
C PRO A 105 -10.59 12.12 -13.44
N ALA A 106 -10.30 12.81 -12.32
CA ALA A 106 -11.27 13.70 -11.69
C ALA A 106 -11.75 14.69 -12.76
N ARG A 107 -13.05 14.62 -13.07
CA ARG A 107 -13.73 15.47 -14.04
C ARG A 107 -14.12 16.79 -13.40
#